data_AF-A0A517XZE3-F1
#
_entry.id   AF-A0A517XZE3-F1
#
_cell.length_a   1.000
_cell.length_b   1.000
_cell.length_c   1.000
_cell.angle_alpha   90.00
_cell.angle_beta   90.00
_cell.angle_gamma   90.00
#
_symmetry.space_group_name_H-M   'P 1'
#
loop_
_entity.id
_entity.type
_entity.pdbx_description
1 polymer ?
#
loop_
_entity_poly.entity_id
_entity_poly.type
_entity_poly.pdbx_seq_one_letter_code
_entity_poly.pdbx_strand_id
1 'polypeptide(L)' 'MTTQVELLPADVFAGVWNKSGSLEEAATKVKEMVGGRAPRWAVLARATAMRKAGADLKRFPIGDK' A
#
# COMPACT_ATOMS: atom_id res chain seq x y z
N MET A 1 -0.81 17.46 4.21
CA MET A 1 -1.96 16.51 4.27
C MET A 1 -1.41 15.14 4.62
N THR A 2 -1.34 14.80 5.91
CA THR A 2 -0.91 13.48 6.36
C THR A 2 -2.04 12.50 6.07
N THR A 3 -1.75 11.45 5.32
CA THR A 3 -2.77 10.44 4.99
C THR A 3 -2.75 9.35 6.03
N GLN A 4 -3.93 8.82 6.41
CA GLN A 4 -4.03 7.79 7.45
C GLN A 4 -3.24 6.51 7.11
N VAL A 5 -2.88 6.33 5.84
CA VAL A 5 -2.01 5.25 5.35
C VAL A 5 -0.61 5.28 5.98
N GLU A 6 -0.10 6.46 6.34
CA GLU A 6 1.22 6.61 6.97
C GLU A 6 1.24 6.16 8.42
N LEU A 7 0.07 6.22 9.08
CA LEU A 7 -0.15 5.75 10.45
C LEU A 7 -0.28 4.22 10.51
N LEU A 8 -0.49 3.55 9.38
CA LEU A 8 -0.58 2.09 9.34
C LEU A 8 0.81 1.49 9.64
N PRO A 9 0.89 0.54 10.60
CA PRO A 9 2.15 -0.15 10.89
C PRO A 9 2.76 -0.75 9.63
N ALA A 10 4.08 -0.66 9.52
CA ALA A 10 4.85 -1.16 8.38
C ALA A 10 4.53 -2.63 8.07
N ASP A 11 4.51 -3.48 9.09
CA ASP A 11 4.23 -4.91 8.96
C ASP A 11 2.82 -5.19 8.43
N VAL A 12 1.81 -4.46 8.95
CA VAL A 12 0.41 -4.58 8.50
C VAL A 12 0.28 -4.15 7.04
N PHE A 13 0.92 -3.04 6.67
CA PHE A 13 0.92 -2.56 5.28
C PHE A 13 1.57 -3.60 4.35
N ALA A 14 2.77 -4.09 4.71
CA ALA A 14 3.49 -5.06 3.91
C ALA A 14 2.73 -6.39 3.80
N GLY A 15 2.11 -6.85 4.89
CA GLY A 15 1.30 -8.05 4.90
C GLY A 15 0.10 -7.97 3.96
N VAL A 16 -0.63 -6.85 3.97
CA VAL A 16 -1.75 -6.65 3.03
C VAL A 16 -1.26 -6.49 1.60
N TRP A 17 -0.23 -5.67 1.39
CA TRP A 17 0.36 -5.45 0.07
C TRP A 17 0.84 -6.76 -0.57
N ASN A 18 1.53 -7.61 0.19
CA ASN A 18 2.08 -8.87 -0.30
C ASN A 18 1.00 -9.93 -0.52
N LYS A 19 -0.09 -9.91 0.26
CA LYS A 19 -1.25 -10.80 0.08
C LYS A 19 -2.17 -10.40 -1.08
N SER A 20 -2.11 -9.15 -1.53
CA SER A 20 -2.94 -8.68 -2.66
C SER A 20 -2.50 -9.27 -4.00
N GLY A 21 -3.46 -9.54 -4.87
CA GLY A 21 -3.24 -9.94 -6.26
C GLY A 21 -2.89 -8.75 -7.16
N SER A 22 -3.47 -7.59 -6.87
CA SER A 22 -3.35 -6.37 -7.70
C SER A 22 -3.17 -5.11 -6.86
N LEU A 23 -2.66 -4.05 -7.49
CA LEU A 23 -2.52 -2.72 -6.85
C LEU A 23 -3.87 -2.19 -6.35
N GLU A 24 -4.94 -2.37 -7.14
CA GLU A 24 -6.28 -1.89 -6.78
C GLU A 24 -6.83 -2.62 -5.58
N GLU A 25 -6.62 -3.93 -5.51
CA GLU A 25 -6.98 -4.74 -4.35
C GLU A 25 -6.20 -4.30 -3.10
N ALA A 26 -4.90 -4.04 -3.23
CA ALA A 26 -4.08 -3.53 -2.13
C ALA A 26 -4.56 -2.15 -1.65
N ALA A 27 -4.86 -1.24 -2.57
CA ALA A 27 -5.36 0.09 -2.24
C ALA A 27 -6.74 0.04 -1.56
N THR A 28 -7.65 -0.82 -2.04
CA THR A 28 -8.96 -1.03 -1.43
C THR A 28 -8.83 -1.60 -0.02
N LYS A 29 -8.04 -2.67 0.18
CA LYS A 29 -7.83 -3.26 1.51
C LYS A 29 -7.16 -2.28 2.48
N VAL A 30 -6.19 -1.51 2.03
CA VAL A 30 -5.55 -0.46 2.84
C VAL A 30 -6.56 0.63 3.21
N LYS A 31 -7.43 1.04 2.28
CA LYS A 31 -8.50 2.01 2.54
C LYS A 31 -9.49 1.51 3.58
N GLU A 32 -9.91 0.25 3.48
CA GLU A 32 -10.81 -0.38 4.45
C GLU A 32 -10.18 -0.44 5.85
N MET A 33 -8.89 -0.80 5.94
CA MET A 33 -8.20 -0.84 7.24
C MET A 33 -8.07 0.53 7.92
N VAL A 34 -7.84 1.60 7.15
CA VAL A 34 -7.72 2.95 7.73
C VAL A 34 -9.07 3.65 7.93
N GLY A 35 -10.18 3.01 7.52
CA GLY A 35 -11.54 3.49 7.74
C GLY A 35 -11.86 4.84 7.08
N GLY A 36 -11.13 5.24 6.04
CA GLY A 36 -11.20 6.63 5.58
C GLY A 36 -10.40 6.99 4.32
N ARG A 37 -9.72 8.13 4.38
CA ARG A 37 -9.04 8.76 3.22
C ARG A 37 -7.71 8.07 2.91
N ALA A 38 -7.76 6.98 2.16
CA ALA A 38 -6.61 6.38 1.48
C ALA A 38 -6.77 6.49 -0.04
N PRO A 39 -6.41 7.63 -0.64
CA PRO A 39 -6.35 7.71 -2.10
C PRO A 39 -5.21 6.84 -2.63
N ARG A 40 -5.37 6.31 -3.85
CA ARG A 40 -4.40 5.40 -4.49
C ARG A 40 -2.97 5.96 -4.51
N TRP A 41 -2.79 7.27 -4.73
CA TRP A 41 -1.47 7.91 -4.72
C TRP A 41 -0.78 7.82 -3.35
N ALA A 42 -1.54 7.87 -2.24
CA ALA A 42 -0.99 7.79 -0.89
C ALA A 42 -0.53 6.38 -0.55
N VAL A 43 -1.28 5.36 -0.99
CA VAL A 43 -0.88 3.95 -0.87
C VAL A 43 0.40 3.69 -1.65
N LEU A 44 0.51 4.22 -2.87
CA LEU A 44 1.72 4.15 -3.68
C LEU A 44 2.91 4.89 -3.05
N ALA A 45 2.69 6.08 -2.49
CA ALA A 45 3.72 6.85 -1.80
C ALA A 45 4.24 6.09 -0.57
N ARG A 46 3.35 5.47 0.22
CA ARG A 46 3.74 4.61 1.36
C ARG A 46 4.55 3.42 0.90
N ALA A 47 4.11 2.69 -0.12
CA ALA A 47 4.87 1.56 -0.67
C ALA A 47 6.26 1.98 -1.16
N THR A 48 6.36 3.15 -1.78
CA THR A 48 7.64 3.71 -2.24
C THR A 48 8.56 4.06 -1.06
N ALA A 49 8.03 4.70 -0.01
CA ALA A 49 8.78 5.00 1.20
C ALA A 49 9.27 3.72 1.91
N MET A 50 8.42 2.69 1.96
CA MET A 50 8.79 1.39 2.53
C MET A 50 9.90 0.69 1.75
N ARG A 51 9.87 0.73 0.41
CA ARG A 51 10.98 0.21 -0.40
C ARG A 51 12.28 1.00 -0.17
N LYS A 52 12.20 2.33 -0.04
CA LYS A 52 13.37 3.15 0.31
C LYS A 52 13.94 2.82 1.69
N ALA A 53 13.09 2.40 2.63
CA ALA A 53 13.49 1.94 3.95
C ALA A 53 13.99 0.47 3.97
N GLY A 54 14.05 -0.20 2.82
CA GLY A 54 14.54 -1.58 2.70
C GLY A 54 13.48 -2.66 2.93
N ALA A 55 12.19 -2.31 3.00
CA ALA A 55 11.13 -3.30 3.15
C ALA A 55 10.89 -4.07 1.84
N ASP A 56 10.74 -5.39 1.96
CA ASP A 56 10.42 -6.27 0.84
C ASP A 56 8.92 -6.22 0.53
N LEU A 57 8.58 -5.47 -0.52
CA LEU A 57 7.21 -5.35 -1.03
C LEU A 57 7.10 -5.97 -2.41
N LYS A 58 6.19 -6.93 -2.53
CA LYS A 58 5.77 -7.57 -3.79
C LYS A 58 5.61 -6.52 -4.88
N ARG A 59 6.19 -6.75 -6.05
CA ARG A 59 5.89 -5.94 -7.23
C ARG A 59 4.63 -6.49 -7.86
N PHE A 60 3.62 -5.64 -7.99
CA PHE A 60 2.49 -5.98 -8.85
C PHE A 60 2.98 -5.94 -10.30
N PRO A 61 2.61 -6.93 -11.13
CA PRO A 61 2.83 -6.80 -12.55
C PRO A 61 2.11 -5.52 -13.00
N ILE A 62 2.86 -4.57 -13.57
CA ILE A 62 2.26 -3.53 -14.40
C ILE A 62 1.73 -4.32 -15.58
N GLY A 63 0.41 -4.44 -15.71
CA GLY A 63 -0.19 -5.16 -16.82
C GLY A 63 0.44 -4.67 -18.12
N ASP A 64 1.15 -5.57 -18.80
CA ASP A 64 1.48 -5.40 -20.21
C ASP A 64 0.20 -5.77 -20.97
N LYS A 65 -0.67 -4.77 -21.15
CA LYS A 65 -1.77 -4.61 -22.12
C LYS A 65 -2.99 -3.90 -21.54
#